data_AF-A0A961B2G9-F1
#
_entry.id   AF-A0A961B2G9-F1
#
_cell.length_a   1.000
_cell.length_b   1.000
_cell.length_c   1.000
_cell.angle_alpha   90.00
_cell.angle_beta   90.00
_cell.angle_gamma   90.00
#
_symmetry.space_group_name_H-M   'P 1'
#
loop_
_entity.id
_entity.type
_entity.pdbx_description
1 polymer ?
#
loop_
_entity_poly.entity_id
_entity_poly.type
_entity_poly.pdbx_seq_one_letter_code
_entity_poly.pdbx_strand_id
1 'polypeptide(L)'
;MSDHENHSHPNYVKIWGVLLVLLIVSILGPLIGVLAVTLITAFGIAVVKAWMVAQNFMHLKTESKIVPLLLLSMIVLLGTLFFGVASDILNTEGQNWRLLDPDAGAGEAAGHHGGEAGH
;
A
#
# COMPACT_ATOMS: atom_id res chain seq x y z
N MET A 1 48.37 -15.10 -21.65
CA MET A 1 47.06 -15.77 -21.57
C MET A 1 46.21 -14.91 -20.66
N SER A 2 45.41 -13.99 -21.23
CA SER A 2 44.50 -13.14 -20.46
C SER A 2 43.20 -13.93 -20.30
N ASP A 3 43.07 -14.65 -19.19
CA ASP A 3 41.81 -15.25 -18.76
C ASP A 3 40.82 -14.11 -18.53
N HIS A 4 39.90 -13.96 -19.48
CA HIS A 4 38.71 -13.14 -19.28
C HIS A 4 37.81 -13.89 -18.30
N GLU A 5 37.99 -13.62 -17.02
CA GLU A 5 37.03 -13.97 -15.98
C GLU A 5 35.67 -13.41 -16.41
N ASN A 6 34.79 -14.31 -16.84
CA ASN A 6 33.42 -14.02 -17.16
C ASN A 6 32.68 -13.75 -15.84
N HIS A 7 32.91 -12.56 -15.28
CA HIS A 7 32.22 -12.09 -14.10
C HIS A 7 30.72 -12.05 -14.43
N SER A 8 29.99 -13.05 -13.92
CA SER A 8 28.55 -13.20 -14.13
C SER A 8 27.82 -12.06 -13.41
N HIS A 9 27.80 -10.88 -14.04
CA HIS A 9 27.04 -9.75 -13.55
C HIS A 9 25.55 -10.10 -13.64
N PRO A 10 24.78 -9.96 -12.54
CA PRO A 10 23.33 -10.15 -12.58
C PRO A 10 22.74 -9.29 -13.69
N ASN A 11 21.93 -9.89 -14.55
CA ASN A 11 21.40 -9.20 -15.73
C ASN A 11 20.21 -8.30 -15.32
N TYR A 12 20.51 -7.12 -14.73
CA TYR A 12 19.53 -6.18 -14.17
C TYR A 12 18.46 -5.74 -15.17
N VAL A 13 18.80 -5.67 -16.46
CA VAL A 13 17.86 -5.35 -17.54
C VAL A 13 16.75 -6.38 -17.65
N LYS A 14 17.06 -7.67 -17.44
CA LYS A 14 16.07 -8.75 -17.46
C LYS A 14 15.09 -8.61 -16.29
N ILE A 15 15.58 -8.32 -15.09
CA ILE A 15 14.76 -8.15 -13.89
C ILE A 15 13.87 -6.90 -14.03
N TRP A 16 14.44 -5.80 -14.53
CA TRP A 16 13.69 -4.60 -14.87
C TRP A 16 12.55 -4.89 -15.86
N GLY A 17 12.81 -5.66 -16.90
CA GLY A 17 11.78 -6.08 -17.87
C GLY A 17 10.65 -6.87 -17.21
N VAL A 18 10.97 -7.79 -16.29
CA VAL A 18 9.94 -8.53 -15.54
C VAL A 18 9.12 -7.60 -14.64
N LEU A 19 9.76 -6.65 -13.94
CA LEU A 19 9.06 -5.67 -13.11
C LEU A 19 8.12 -4.79 -13.95
N LEU A 20 8.53 -4.41 -15.16
CA LEU A 20 7.70 -3.65 -16.09
C LEU A 20 6.48 -4.46 -16.56
N VAL A 21 6.65 -5.75 -16.86
CA VAL A 21 5.52 -6.62 -17.21
C VAL A 21 4.55 -6.74 -16.03
N LEU A 22 5.06 -6.98 -14.82
CA LEU A 22 4.25 -7.01 -13.60
C LEU A 22 3.57 -5.66 -13.33
N LEU A 23 4.13 -4.53 -13.77
CA LEU A 23 3.48 -3.24 -13.73
C LEU A 23 2.28 -3.17 -14.67
N ILE A 24 2.47 -3.54 -15.93
CA ILE A 24 1.37 -3.55 -16.92
C ILE A 24 0.22 -4.45 -16.45
N VAL A 25 0.53 -5.67 -15.98
CA VAL A 25 -0.48 -6.59 -15.46
C VAL A 25 -1.22 -5.97 -14.26
N SER A 26 -0.51 -5.28 -13.36
CA SER A 26 -1.12 -4.62 -12.21
C SER A 26 -2.05 -3.46 -12.58
N ILE A 27 -1.79 -2.77 -13.70
CA ILE A 27 -2.64 -1.68 -14.20
C ILE A 27 -3.88 -2.24 -14.91
N LEU A 28 -3.72 -3.35 -15.64
CA LEU A 28 -4.82 -3.97 -16.39
C LEU A 28 -5.73 -4.84 -15.52
N GLY A 29 -5.21 -5.44 -14.43
CA GLY A 29 -5.98 -6.30 -13.52
C GLY A 29 -7.29 -5.69 -12.99
N PRO A 30 -7.29 -4.44 -12.50
CA PRO A 30 -8.51 -3.75 -12.04
C PRO A 30 -9.62 -3.61 -13.09
N LEU A 31 -9.29 -3.67 -14.38
CA LEU A 31 -10.27 -3.47 -15.47
C LEU A 31 -11.25 -4.64 -15.61
N ILE A 32 -10.98 -5.78 -14.96
CA ILE A 32 -11.85 -6.97 -14.97
C ILE A 32 -13.11 -6.76 -14.10
N GLY A 33 -13.14 -5.73 -13.24
CA GLY A 33 -14.35 -5.32 -12.50
C GLY A 33 -14.74 -6.20 -11.31
N VAL A 34 -13.97 -7.26 -11.01
CA VAL A 34 -14.22 -8.15 -9.87
C VAL A 34 -13.33 -7.75 -8.69
N LEU A 35 -13.94 -7.13 -7.66
CA LEU A 35 -13.22 -6.56 -6.52
C LEU A 35 -12.24 -7.55 -5.84
N ALA A 36 -12.70 -8.76 -5.52
CA ALA A 36 -11.89 -9.76 -4.84
C ALA A 36 -10.67 -10.20 -5.67
N VAL A 37 -10.88 -10.43 -6.98
CA VAL A 37 -9.80 -10.82 -7.90
C VAL A 37 -8.81 -9.69 -8.07
N THR A 38 -9.28 -8.45 -8.19
CA THR A 38 -8.44 -7.26 -8.28
C THR A 38 -7.59 -7.08 -7.03
N LEU A 39 -8.16 -7.23 -5.83
CA LEU A 39 -7.41 -7.10 -4.57
C LEU A 39 -6.34 -8.18 -4.44
N ILE A 40 -6.70 -9.45 -4.63
CA ILE A 40 -5.75 -10.57 -4.54
C ILE A 40 -4.62 -10.40 -5.55
N THR A 41 -4.95 -10.02 -6.79
CA THR A 41 -3.96 -9.81 -7.86
C THR A 41 -3.06 -8.61 -7.57
N ALA A 42 -3.62 -7.49 -7.12
CA ALA A 42 -2.86 -6.29 -6.78
C ALA A 42 -1.87 -6.54 -5.63
N PHE A 43 -2.35 -7.10 -4.52
CA PHE A 43 -1.49 -7.43 -3.37
C PHE A 43 -0.47 -8.52 -3.71
N GLY A 44 -0.87 -9.57 -4.42
CA GLY A 44 0.03 -10.64 -4.84
C GLY A 44 1.17 -10.11 -5.72
N ILE A 45 0.85 -9.31 -6.74
CA ILE A 45 1.86 -8.70 -7.60
C ILE A 45 2.76 -7.73 -6.81
N ALA A 46 2.20 -6.95 -5.87
CA ALA A 46 2.98 -6.05 -5.03
C ALA A 46 4.03 -6.81 -4.20
N VAL A 47 3.66 -7.94 -3.58
CA VAL A 47 4.59 -8.79 -2.83
C VAL A 47 5.70 -9.34 -3.73
N VAL A 48 5.36 -9.86 -4.91
CA VAL A 48 6.35 -10.38 -5.86
C VAL A 48 7.34 -9.30 -6.30
N LYS A 49 6.84 -8.10 -6.64
CA LYS A 49 7.69 -6.96 -6.98
C LYS A 49 8.64 -6.59 -5.84
N ALA A 50 8.10 -6.42 -4.63
CA ALA A 50 8.90 -6.06 -3.46
C ALA A 50 10.00 -7.10 -3.20
N TRP A 51 9.67 -8.39 -3.28
CA TRP A 51 10.64 -9.46 -3.10
C TRP A 51 11.74 -9.46 -4.17
N MET A 52 11.37 -9.27 -5.45
CA MET A 52 12.34 -9.18 -6.55
C MET A 52 13.26 -7.96 -6.40
N VAL A 53 12.73 -6.82 -5.97
CA VAL A 53 13.52 -5.61 -5.71
C VAL A 53 14.48 -5.83 -4.53
N ALA A 54 13.99 -6.40 -3.43
CA ALA A 54 14.78 -6.69 -2.26
C ALA A 54 15.94 -7.65 -2.56
N GLN A 55 15.68 -8.74 -3.30
CA GLN A 55 16.72 -9.72 -3.62
C GLN A 55 17.73 -9.21 -4.64
N ASN A 56 17.28 -8.50 -5.69
CA ASN A 56 18.13 -8.20 -6.84
C ASN A 56 18.68 -6.78 -6.85
N PHE A 57 17.94 -5.76 -6.39
CA PHE A 57 18.38 -4.36 -6.45
C PHE A 57 18.90 -3.86 -5.10
N MET A 58 18.42 -4.40 -3.98
CA MET A 58 18.96 -4.09 -2.64
C MET A 58 20.15 -5.00 -2.26
N HIS A 59 20.61 -5.87 -3.17
CA HIS A 59 21.77 -6.76 -3.00
C HIS A 59 21.69 -7.74 -1.80
N LEU A 60 20.50 -7.96 -1.25
CA LEU A 60 20.30 -8.82 -0.07
C LEU A 60 20.69 -10.29 -0.30
N LYS A 61 20.77 -10.73 -1.55
CA LYS A 61 21.22 -12.09 -1.89
C LYS A 61 22.73 -12.28 -1.71
N THR A 62 23.52 -11.22 -1.87
CA THR A 62 24.98 -11.25 -1.79
C THR A 62 25.49 -10.79 -0.42
N GLU A 63 24.73 -9.94 0.27
CA GLU A 63 25.10 -9.34 1.54
C GLU A 63 24.96 -10.25 2.77
N SER A 64 25.59 -9.83 3.88
CA SER A 64 25.54 -10.54 5.16
C SER A 64 24.12 -10.63 5.72
N LYS A 65 23.83 -11.72 6.45
CA LYS A 65 22.51 -12.05 7.05
C LYS A 65 21.96 -10.98 8.00
N ILE A 66 22.81 -10.07 8.48
CA ILE A 66 22.40 -8.94 9.33
C ILE A 66 21.51 -7.96 8.56
N VAL A 67 21.80 -7.69 7.28
CA VAL A 67 21.05 -6.73 6.47
C VAL A 67 19.58 -7.15 6.25
N PRO A 68 19.26 -8.37 5.79
CA PRO A 68 17.86 -8.79 5.66
C PRO A 68 17.16 -8.92 7.01
N LEU A 69 17.88 -9.25 8.09
CA LEU A 69 17.32 -9.27 9.45
C LEU A 69 16.92 -7.86 9.91
N LEU A 70 17.77 -6.86 9.66
CA LEU A 70 17.48 -5.45 9.96
C LEU A 70 16.32 -4.94 9.09
N LEU A 71 16.28 -5.28 7.81
CA LEU A 71 15.14 -4.93 6.96
C LEU A 71 13.83 -5.54 7.47
N LEU A 72 13.87 -6.82 7.89
CA LEU A 72 12.72 -7.49 8.47
C LEU A 72 12.27 -6.82 9.76
N SER A 73 13.18 -6.39 10.63
CA SER A 73 12.81 -5.68 11.86
C SER A 73 12.14 -4.35 11.58
N MET A 74 12.59 -3.61 10.56
CA MET A 74 11.92 -2.37 10.13
C MET A 74 10.50 -2.63 9.59
N ILE A 75 10.31 -3.69 8.81
CA ILE A 75 8.97 -4.08 8.33
C ILE A 75 8.05 -4.47 9.49
N VAL A 76 8.56 -5.23 10.47
CA VAL A 76 7.79 -5.62 11.66
C VAL A 76 7.42 -4.40 12.51
N LEU A 77 8.33 -3.46 12.69
CA LEU A 77 8.08 -2.21 13.41
C LEU A 77 7.04 -1.36 12.68
N LEU A 78 7.18 -1.20 11.36
CA LEU A 78 6.20 -0.49 10.55
C LEU A 78 4.82 -1.16 10.60
N GLY A 79 4.77 -2.49 10.52
CA GLY A 79 3.54 -3.25 10.66
C GLY A 79 2.89 -3.04 12.02
N THR A 80 3.65 -3.19 13.10
CA THR A 80 3.18 -2.97 14.48
C THR A 80 2.64 -1.55 14.66
N LEU A 81 3.36 -0.54 14.19
CA LEU A 81 2.93 0.86 14.26
C LEU A 81 1.65 1.08 13.45
N PHE A 82 1.60 0.58 12.21
CA PHE A 82 0.43 0.73 11.35
C PHE A 82 -0.81 0.07 11.95
N PHE A 83 -0.72 -1.19 12.39
CA PHE A 83 -1.85 -1.89 12.99
C PHE A 83 -2.26 -1.29 14.33
N GLY A 84 -1.31 -0.84 15.15
CA GLY A 84 -1.58 -0.14 16.41
C GLY A 84 -2.37 1.13 16.17
N VAL A 85 -1.86 2.03 15.33
CA VAL A 85 -2.52 3.31 15.00
C VAL A 85 -3.83 3.09 14.24
N ALA A 86 -3.90 2.12 13.33
CA ALA A 86 -5.14 1.80 12.61
C ALA A 86 -6.21 1.31 13.58
N SER A 87 -5.88 0.44 14.54
CA SER A 87 -6.83 -0.02 15.55
C SER A 87 -7.31 1.10 16.49
N ASP A 88 -6.50 2.12 16.70
CA ASP A 88 -6.85 3.31 17.49
C ASP A 88 -7.81 4.23 16.71
N ILE A 89 -7.46 4.57 15.45
CA ILE A 89 -8.29 5.45 14.61
C ILE A 89 -9.63 4.79 14.24
N LEU A 90 -9.64 3.48 13.97
CA LEU A 90 -10.85 2.76 13.57
C LEU A 90 -11.78 2.48 14.76
N ASN A 91 -11.34 2.73 16.00
CA ASN A 91 -12.22 2.64 17.17
C ASN A 91 -13.11 3.88 17.23
N THR A 92 -14.40 3.68 16.95
CA THR A 92 -15.44 4.71 17.05
C THR A 92 -15.98 4.88 18.47
N GLU A 93 -15.51 4.08 19.43
CA GLU A 93 -15.89 4.16 20.84
C GLU A 93 -14.92 5.08 21.60
N GLY A 94 -15.39 6.25 22.02
CA GLY A 94 -14.65 7.06 22.99
C GLY A 94 -15.45 8.25 23.51
N GLN A 95 -15.07 8.72 24.69
CA GLN A 95 -15.89 9.60 25.53
C GLN A 95 -16.22 10.99 24.94
N ASN A 96 -15.51 11.40 23.88
CA ASN A 96 -15.69 12.71 23.24
C ASN A 96 -15.94 12.63 21.72
N TRP A 97 -16.12 11.45 21.14
CA TRP A 97 -16.43 11.33 19.72
C TRP A 97 -17.89 11.72 19.49
N ARG A 98 -18.10 12.82 18.76
CA ARG A 98 -19.40 13.17 18.21
C ARG A 98 -19.35 12.91 16.72
N LEU A 99 -20.15 11.95 16.25
CA LEU A 99 -20.46 11.87 14.83
C LEU A 99 -21.11 13.20 14.45
N LEU A 100 -20.52 13.88 13.46
CA LEU A 100 -21.17 15.03 12.86
C LEU A 100 -22.35 14.48 12.06
N ASP A 101 -23.55 14.60 12.60
CA ASP A 101 -24.79 14.24 11.92
C ASP A 101 -24.82 14.99 10.58
N PRO A 102 -24.78 14.29 9.42
CA PRO A 102 -24.87 14.94 8.11
C PRO A 102 -26.16 15.75 7.94
N ASP A 103 -27.19 15.40 8.71
CA ASP A 103 -28.52 15.98 8.68
C ASP A 103 -28.67 17.20 9.61
N ALA A 104 -27.74 17.41 10.55
CA ALA A 104 -27.78 18.55 11.47
C ALA A 104 -27.57 19.88 10.73
N GLY A 105 -26.78 19.89 9.65
CA GLY A 105 -26.62 21.07 8.78
C GLY A 105 -27.78 21.29 7.80
N ALA A 106 -28.55 20.25 7.49
CA ALA A 106 -29.69 20.33 6.55
C ALA A 106 -30.95 20.89 7.22
N GLY A 107 -31.15 20.63 8.52
CA GLY A 107 -32.27 21.19 9.29
C GLY A 107 -32.12 22.68 9.60
N GLU A 108 -30.89 23.15 9.85
CA GLU A 108 -30.64 24.54 10.27
C GLU A 108 -30.65 25.52 9.08
N ALA A 109 -30.21 25.09 7.89
CA ALA A 109 -30.31 25.90 6.67
C ALA A 109 -31.75 26.03 6.13
N ALA A 110 -32.64 25.08 6.45
CA ALA A 110 -34.05 25.13 6.05
C ALA A 110 -34.90 26.03 6.98
N GLY A 111 -34.46 26.29 8.21
CA GLY A 111 -35.22 27.06 9.21
C GLY A 111 -35.16 28.59 9.04
N HIS A 112 -34.24 29.12 8.24
CA HIS A 112 -34.01 30.58 8.13
C HIS A 112 -34.80 31.28 7.01
N HIS A 113 -35.62 30.55 6.23
CA HIS A 113 -36.37 31.08 5.08
C HIS A 113 -37.91 30.98 5.20
N GLY A 114 -38.46 30.75 6.38
CA GLY A 114 -39.90 30.45 6.56
C GLY A 114 -40.62 31.22 7.66
N GLY A 115 -40.32 32.51 7.85
CA GLY A 115 -40.81 33.29 9.00
C GLY A 115 -41.35 34.69 8.71
N GLU A 116 -41.90 34.96 7.51
CA GLU A 116 -42.79 36.10 7.29
C GLU A 116 -44.06 35.63 6.55
N ALA A 117 -45.18 35.51 7.27
CA ALA A 117 -46.55 35.81 6.79
C ALA A 117 -47.61 35.37 7.81
N GLY A 118 -48.37 36.35 8.33
CA GLY A 118 -49.81 36.25 8.63
C GLY A 118 -50.24 35.48 9.88
N HIS A 119 -50.62 36.19 10.94
CA HIS A 119 -52.03 36.55 11.25
C HIS A 119 -52.12 37.36 12.54
#